data_AF-A0A350DEA5-F1
#
_entry.id   AF-A0A350DEA5-F1
#
_cell.length_a   1.000
_cell.length_b   1.000
_cell.length_c   1.000
_cell.angle_alpha   90.00
_cell.angle_beta   90.00
_cell.angle_gamma   90.00
#
_symmetry.space_group_name_H-M   'P 1'
#
loop_
_entity.id
_entity.type
_entity.pdbx_description
1 polymer ?
#
loop_
_entity_poly.entity_id
_entity_poly.type
_entity_poly.pdbx_seq_one_letter_code
_entity_poly.pdbx_strand_id
1 'polypeptide(L)'
;MIAKHELTGMILAGGEGRRMGGRDKGLEPFAGLPLVAHTVKRFEGQVHELVINANRNSDAYALFADRVIEDAEGGFKGPLMGIYSGLRAAQTPWLLVAPCDSPALPHDLVARMVA
;
A
#
# COMPACT_ATOMS: atom_id res chain seq x y z
N MET A 1 13.68 3.17 -17.16
CA MET A 1 13.94 4.09 -16.03
C MET A 1 12.80 5.09 -15.86
N ILE A 2 11.92 4.82 -14.91
CA ILE A 2 10.84 5.73 -14.47
C ILE A 2 11.41 6.69 -13.41
N ALA A 3 11.17 7.99 -13.54
CA ALA A 3 11.67 8.96 -12.56
C ALA A 3 10.82 8.94 -11.27
N LYS A 4 11.44 9.27 -10.12
CA LYS A 4 10.74 9.33 -8.82
C LYS A 4 9.48 10.19 -8.86
N HIS A 5 9.51 11.34 -9.54
CA HIS A 5 8.38 12.28 -9.64
C HIS A 5 7.25 11.78 -10.55
N GLU A 6 7.47 10.70 -11.29
CA GLU A 6 6.48 10.05 -12.17
C GLU A 6 5.89 8.77 -11.54
N LEU A 7 6.21 8.50 -10.27
CA LEU A 7 5.86 7.23 -9.62
C LEU A 7 5.16 7.45 -8.27
N THR A 8 3.91 6.99 -8.19
CA THR A 8 3.20 6.77 -6.93
C THR A 8 3.49 5.35 -6.43
N GLY A 9 3.85 5.22 -5.16
CA GLY A 9 3.86 3.93 -4.46
C GLY A 9 2.50 3.67 -3.83
N MET A 10 2.02 2.43 -3.84
CA MET A 10 0.80 2.06 -3.14
C MET A 10 0.96 0.77 -2.36
N ILE A 11 0.48 0.79 -1.12
CA ILE A 11 0.35 -0.41 -0.29
C ILE A 11 -1.11 -0.85 -0.24
N LEU A 12 -1.37 -2.09 -0.65
CA LEU A 12 -2.68 -2.73 -0.50
C LEU A 12 -2.82 -3.26 0.93
N ALA A 13 -3.59 -2.53 1.74
CA ALA A 13 -3.97 -2.91 3.10
C ALA A 13 -5.45 -3.30 3.23
N GLY A 14 -6.20 -3.24 2.13
CA GLY A 14 -7.60 -3.64 2.06
C GLY A 14 -7.84 -5.16 2.10
N GLY A 15 -9.09 -5.51 2.40
CA GLY A 15 -9.58 -6.89 2.47
C GLY A 15 -10.41 -7.12 3.73
N GLU A 16 -11.26 -8.15 3.69
CA GLU A 16 -12.22 -8.40 4.77
C GLU A 16 -11.59 -9.04 6.03
N GLY A 17 -10.30 -9.38 6.00
CA GLY A 17 -9.64 -10.01 7.15
C GLY A 17 -10.26 -11.34 7.59
N ARG A 18 -11.05 -12.01 6.71
CA ARG A 18 -11.81 -13.24 7.04
C ARG A 18 -10.93 -14.34 7.64
N ARG A 19 -9.69 -14.47 7.17
CA ARG A 19 -8.70 -15.46 7.66
C ARG A 19 -8.03 -15.06 8.98
N MET A 20 -8.13 -13.80 9.38
CA MET A 20 -7.55 -13.22 10.61
C MET A 20 -8.61 -12.95 11.68
N GLY A 21 -9.79 -13.59 11.59
CA GLY A 21 -10.89 -13.36 12.53
C GLY A 21 -11.42 -11.93 12.51
N GLY A 22 -11.36 -11.27 11.34
CA GLY A 22 -11.78 -9.87 11.19
C GLY A 22 -10.75 -8.83 11.66
N ARG A 23 -9.57 -9.26 12.11
CA ARG A 23 -8.46 -8.35 12.43
C ARG A 23 -7.87 -7.73 11.17
N ASP A 24 -7.34 -6.53 11.31
CA ASP A 24 -6.75 -5.79 10.21
C ASP A 24 -5.28 -6.19 10.02
N LYS A 25 -5.01 -7.01 9.00
CA LYS A 25 -3.71 -7.66 8.83
C LYS A 25 -2.57 -6.65 8.74
N GLY A 26 -2.75 -5.51 8.08
CA GLY A 26 -1.69 -4.51 7.95
C GLY A 26 -1.29 -3.88 9.28
N LEU A 27 -2.21 -3.82 10.25
CA LEU A 27 -1.96 -3.23 11.58
C LEU A 27 -1.46 -4.25 12.61
N GLU A 28 -1.44 -5.54 12.26
CA GLU A 28 -0.96 -6.58 13.17
C GLU A 28 0.54 -6.47 13.45
N PRO A 29 0.98 -6.62 14.71
CA PRO A 29 2.37 -6.49 15.07
C PRO A 29 3.20 -7.67 14.56
N PHE A 30 4.35 -7.35 13.95
CA PHE A 30 5.37 -8.29 13.51
C PHE A 30 6.76 -7.69 13.74
N ALA A 31 7.61 -8.39 14.50
CA ALA A 31 8.95 -7.91 14.86
C ALA A 31 8.96 -6.48 15.47
N GLY A 32 7.97 -6.19 16.34
CA GLY A 32 7.87 -4.91 17.06
C GLY A 32 7.25 -3.75 16.28
N LEU A 33 6.83 -3.96 15.02
CA LEU A 33 6.17 -2.94 14.20
C LEU A 33 4.91 -3.52 13.53
N PRO A 34 3.90 -2.71 13.19
CA PRO A 34 2.80 -3.17 12.34
C PRO A 34 3.32 -3.72 11.00
N LEU A 35 2.69 -4.76 10.45
CA LEU A 35 3.07 -5.37 9.17
C LEU A 35 3.22 -4.33 8.04
N VAL A 36 2.28 -3.38 7.94
CA VAL A 36 2.32 -2.30 6.95
C VAL A 36 3.58 -1.45 7.04
N ALA A 37 4.08 -1.20 8.25
CA ALA A 37 5.26 -0.38 8.49
C ALA A 37 6.54 -1.01 7.90
N HIS A 38 6.57 -2.33 7.76
CA HIS A 38 7.64 -2.99 7.03
C HIS A 38 7.57 -2.63 5.55
N THR A 39 6.41 -2.73 4.91
CA THR A 39 6.27 -2.38 3.49
C THR A 39 6.54 -0.90 3.23
N VAL A 40 6.14 0.01 4.11
CA VAL A 40 6.42 1.47 4.02
C VAL A 40 7.91 1.76 3.82
N LYS A 41 8.78 1.10 4.60
CA LYS A 41 10.24 1.24 4.50
C LYS A 41 10.82 0.88 3.13
N ARG A 42 10.07 0.19 2.27
CA ARG A 42 10.51 -0.14 0.90
C ARG A 42 10.23 0.99 -0.08
N PHE A 43 9.33 1.90 0.25
CA PHE A 43 8.97 3.05 -0.56
C PHE A 43 9.60 4.36 -0.06
N GLU A 44 10.02 4.43 1.21
CA GLU A 44 10.63 5.62 1.82
C GLU A 44 11.70 6.24 0.92
N GLY A 45 11.46 7.49 0.51
CA GLY A 45 12.38 8.26 -0.32
C GLY A 45 12.46 7.87 -1.79
N GLN A 46 11.79 6.80 -2.24
CA GLN A 46 11.92 6.22 -3.58
C GLN A 46 10.75 6.55 -4.53
N VAL A 47 9.64 7.08 -4.01
CA VAL A 47 8.43 7.45 -4.80
C VAL A 47 8.07 8.92 -4.60
N HIS A 48 7.28 9.48 -5.52
CA HIS A 48 6.74 10.84 -5.40
C HIS A 48 5.81 10.98 -4.20
N GLU A 49 4.93 9.98 -4.03
CA GLU A 49 3.90 9.91 -3.02
C GLU A 49 3.67 8.43 -2.67
N LEU A 50 3.44 8.14 -1.40
CA LEU A 50 3.01 6.84 -0.90
C LEU A 50 1.54 6.89 -0.50
N VAL A 51 0.75 6.00 -1.09
CA VAL A 51 -0.68 5.82 -0.79
C VAL A 51 -0.92 4.47 -0.10
N ILE A 52 -1.83 4.41 0.85
CA ILE A 52 -2.35 3.15 1.38
C ILE A 52 -3.81 2.99 0.93
N ASN A 53 -4.14 1.87 0.26
CA ASN A 53 -5.53 1.49 0.02
C ASN A 53 -6.04 0.65 1.20
N ALA A 54 -7.01 1.18 1.94
CA ALA A 54 -7.63 0.53 3.10
C ALA A 54 -9.10 0.94 3.23
N ASN A 55 -9.99 -0.04 3.45
CA ASN A 55 -11.44 0.17 3.59
C ASN A 55 -11.91 0.29 5.06
N ARG A 56 -10.96 0.40 5.99
CA ARG A 56 -11.16 0.39 7.44
C ARG A 56 -9.91 0.96 8.11
N ASN A 57 -10.08 1.49 9.32
CA ASN A 57 -8.97 2.02 10.14
C ASN A 57 -8.12 3.09 9.42
N SER A 58 -8.75 3.95 8.63
CA SER A 58 -8.09 5.01 7.85
C SER A 58 -7.16 5.87 8.72
N ASP A 59 -7.61 6.27 9.90
CA ASP A 59 -6.83 7.10 10.83
C ASP A 59 -5.53 6.42 11.29
N ALA A 60 -5.56 5.10 11.50
CA ALA A 60 -4.37 4.35 11.87
C ALA A 60 -3.40 4.23 10.69
N TYR A 61 -3.92 4.04 9.47
CA TYR A 61 -3.12 3.98 8.25
C TYR A 61 -2.55 5.32 7.82
N ALA A 62 -3.20 6.44 8.16
CA ALA A 62 -2.73 7.78 7.85
C ALA A 62 -1.40 8.14 8.53
N LEU A 63 -0.99 7.38 9.56
CA LEU A 63 0.31 7.52 10.21
C LEU A 63 1.48 6.98 9.37
N PHE A 64 1.19 6.24 8.30
CA PHE A 64 2.18 5.45 7.54
C PHE A 64 2.33 5.87 6.07
N ALA A 65 1.49 6.77 5.57
CA ALA A 65 1.46 7.17 4.17
C ALA A 65 1.00 8.62 4.02
N ASP A 66 1.30 9.21 2.86
CA ASP A 66 0.89 10.59 2.55
C ASP A 66 -0.63 10.69 2.44
N ARG A 67 -1.28 9.64 1.92
CA ARG A 67 -2.75 9.53 1.80
C ARG A 67 -3.23 8.10 2.03
N VAL A 68 -4.46 8.01 2.54
CA VAL A 68 -5.23 6.76 2.58
C VAL A 68 -6.40 6.88 1.62
N ILE A 69 -6.64 5.85 0.82
CA ILE A 69 -7.78 5.77 -0.10
C ILE A 69 -8.60 4.52 0.19
N GLU A 70 -9.90 4.60 -0.07
CA GLU A 70 -10.81 3.47 -0.05
C GLU A 70 -10.99 2.90 -1.46
N ASP A 71 -11.63 1.73 -1.56
CA ASP A 71 -12.06 1.18 -2.83
C ASP A 71 -13.06 2.12 -3.52
N ALA A 72 -12.85 2.35 -4.82
CA ALA A 72 -13.64 3.27 -5.63
C ALA A 72 -15.10 2.81 -5.83
N GLU A 73 -15.36 1.53 -5.61
CA GLU A 73 -16.69 0.93 -5.70
C GLU A 73 -16.93 0.02 -4.49
N GLY A 74 -18.15 0.06 -3.97
CA GLY A 74 -18.52 -0.79 -2.83
C GLY A 74 -18.57 -2.29 -3.16
N GLY A 75 -18.53 -3.10 -2.10
CA GLY A 75 -18.54 -4.55 -2.18
C GLY A 75 -17.14 -5.16 -2.32
N PHE A 76 -16.97 -6.40 -1.88
CA PHE A 76 -15.67 -7.07 -1.97
C PHE A 76 -15.39 -7.52 -3.40
N LYS A 77 -14.50 -6.81 -4.09
CA LYS A 77 -14.05 -7.09 -5.46
C LYS A 77 -12.60 -7.58 -5.54
N GLY A 78 -12.01 -7.90 -4.39
CA GLY A 78 -10.64 -8.41 -4.28
C GLY A 78 -9.55 -7.37 -4.61
N PRO A 79 -8.27 -7.80 -4.69
CA PRO A 79 -7.13 -6.90 -4.81
C PRO A 79 -7.13 -6.00 -6.05
N LEU A 80 -7.75 -6.45 -7.15
CA LEU A 80 -7.85 -5.65 -8.37
C LEU A 80 -8.65 -4.36 -8.17
N MET A 81 -9.59 -4.33 -7.21
CA MET A 81 -10.33 -3.10 -6.90
C MET A 81 -9.47 -2.09 -6.16
N GLY A 82 -8.62 -2.53 -5.23
CA GLY A 82 -7.63 -1.66 -4.60
C GLY A 82 -6.65 -1.08 -5.64
N ILE A 83 -6.19 -1.90 -6.59
CA ILE A 83 -5.32 -1.45 -7.69
C ILE A 83 -6.04 -0.43 -8.58
N TYR A 84 -7.28 -0.70 -8.99
CA TYR A 84 -8.09 0.23 -9.78
C TYR A 84 -8.28 1.58 -9.05
N SER A 85 -8.55 1.53 -7.75
CA SER A 85 -8.70 2.73 -6.91
C SER A 85 -7.41 3.52 -6.81
N GLY A 86 -6.28 2.82 -6.68
CA GLY A 86 -4.94 3.40 -6.76
C GLY A 86 -4.67 4.08 -8.09
N LEU A 87 -4.96 3.41 -9.21
CA LEU A 87 -4.77 3.96 -10.56
C LEU A 87 -5.63 5.21 -10.80
N ARG A 88 -6.83 5.26 -10.23
CA ARG A 88 -7.71 6.44 -10.28
C ARG A 88 -7.24 7.60 -9.40
N ALA A 89 -6.60 7.31 -8.27
CA ALA A 89 -6.18 8.29 -7.29
C ALA A 89 -4.77 8.84 -7.54
N ALA A 90 -3.93 8.08 -8.23
CA ALA A 90 -2.57 8.46 -8.58
C ALA A 90 -2.57 9.68 -9.50
N GLN A 91 -1.69 10.64 -9.20
CA GLN A 91 -1.47 11.83 -10.03
C GLN A 91 -0.24 11.70 -10.92
N THR A 92 0.40 10.53 -10.92
CA THR A 92 1.60 10.23 -11.68
C THR A 92 1.31 9.16 -12.75
N PRO A 93 2.12 9.09 -13.84
CA PRO A 93 1.92 8.10 -14.90
C PRO A 93 2.06 6.65 -14.45
N TRP A 94 2.85 6.39 -13.40
CA TRP A 94 3.14 5.04 -12.92
C TRP A 94 2.66 4.83 -11.48
N LEU A 95 2.22 3.59 -11.22
CA LEU A 95 1.83 3.11 -9.91
C LEU A 95 2.58 1.80 -9.61
N LEU A 96 3.38 1.78 -8.55
CA LEU A 96 4.01 0.56 -8.03
C LEU A 96 3.25 0.07 -6.80
N VAL A 97 2.74 -1.16 -6.87
CA VAL A 97 1.87 -1.72 -5.84
C VAL A 97 2.58 -2.84 -5.08
N ALA A 98 2.48 -2.83 -3.75
CA ALA A 98 2.90 -3.92 -2.88
C ALA A 98 1.82 -4.26 -1.84
N PRO A 99 1.73 -5.51 -1.34
CA PRO A 99 0.81 -5.84 -0.27
C PRO A 99 1.35 -5.42 1.10
N CYS A 100 0.46 -5.18 2.07
CA CYS A 100 0.81 -4.80 3.44
C CYS A 100 1.49 -5.93 4.25
N ASP A 101 1.49 -7.17 3.77
CA ASP A 101 1.82 -8.38 4.52
C ASP A 101 3.08 -9.12 4.05
N SER A 102 3.91 -8.46 3.24
CA SER A 102 5.15 -9.01 2.70
C SER A 102 6.38 -8.35 3.33
N PRO A 103 6.65 -8.56 4.64
CA PRO A 103 7.69 -7.86 5.38
C PRO A 103 9.12 -8.22 4.93
N ALA A 104 9.27 -9.25 4.10
CA ALA A 104 10.55 -9.70 3.54
C ALA A 104 10.87 -9.12 2.15
N LEU A 105 10.04 -8.20 1.62
CA LEU A 105 10.36 -7.50 0.38
C LEU A 105 11.74 -6.81 0.48
N PRO A 106 12.55 -6.83 -0.58
CA PRO A 106 13.89 -6.27 -0.52
C PRO A 106 13.84 -4.74 -0.49
N HIS A 107 14.86 -4.11 0.09
CA HIS A 107 14.94 -2.64 0.17
C HIS A 107 15.14 -1.97 -1.20
N ASP A 108 15.63 -2.72 -2.19
CA ASP A 108 15.81 -2.28 -3.57
C ASP A 108 14.60 -2.60 -4.47
N LEU A 109 13.43 -2.92 -3.88
CA LEU A 109 12.19 -3.22 -4.61
C LEU A 109 11.87 -2.17 -5.68
N VAL A 110 11.81 -0.89 -5.28
CA VAL A 110 11.44 0.19 -6.21
C VAL A 110 12.49 0.30 -7.30
N ALA A 111 13.78 0.37 -6.92
CA ALA A 111 14.89 0.47 -7.86
C ALA A 111 14.90 -0.64 -8.92
N ARG A 112 14.59 -1.89 -8.55
CA ARG A 112 14.54 -3.02 -9.51
C ARG A 112 13.32 -2.96 -10.43
N MET A 113 12.18 -2.50 -9.94
CA MET A 113 10.93 -2.47 -10.70
C MET A 113 10.88 -1.33 -11.73
N VAL A 114 11.66 -0.27 -11.52
CA VAL A 114 11.64 0.95 -12.34
C VAL A 114 12.80 1.07 -13.33
N ALA A 115 13.79 0.16 -13.23
CA ALA A 115 14.96 0.08 -14.11
C ALA A 115 14.52 -0.16 -15.56
#